data_AF-A0A1E1M4L6-F1
#
_entry.id   AF-A0A1E1M4L6-F1
#
_cell.length_a   1.000
_cell.length_b   1.000
_cell.length_c   1.000
_cell.angle_alpha   90.00
_cell.angle_beta   90.00
_cell.angle_gamma   90.00
#
_symmetry.space_group_name_H-M   'P 1'
#
loop_
_entity.id
_entity.type
_entity.pdbx_description
1 polymer ?
#
loop_
_entity_poly.entity_id
_entity_poly.type
_entity_poly.pdbx_seq_one_letter_code
_entity_poly.pdbx_strand_id
1 'polypeptide(L)'
;MASFANIYTHRKVADTASKACEICYRPSTSVMVAPENRDFFYVCPSHLKDKGFCNPIIDVAAVAAKKKKEMEAEVERLKQEFEEKQKKKKEKEKEKDKEKDKDKDKDEKTADKKADEKKKSDELTPAVAEEEPRVFALQKTFYQQRIEKKKNAEIAKRNRDRLQNPNMFPTVPKGFP
;
A
#
# COMPACT_ATOMS: atom_id res chain seq x y z
N MET A 1 19.66 22.61 -11.92
CA MET A 1 19.43 21.23 -12.39
C MET A 1 18.26 20.66 -11.61
N ALA A 2 17.12 20.39 -12.24
CA ALA A 2 15.92 19.99 -11.52
C ALA A 2 15.98 18.52 -11.07
N SER A 3 16.57 18.27 -9.90
CA SER A 3 16.32 17.05 -9.13
C SER A 3 14.94 17.18 -8.46
N PHE A 4 14.06 16.21 -8.66
CA PHE A 4 12.72 16.18 -8.08
C PHE A 4 12.59 14.96 -7.17
N ALA A 5 11.83 15.01 -6.08
CA ALA A 5 11.79 13.93 -5.09
C ALA A 5 11.45 12.57 -5.72
N ASN A 6 12.11 11.50 -5.23
CA ASN A 6 11.85 10.11 -5.63
C ASN A 6 10.58 9.56 -4.95
N ILE A 7 9.47 10.21 -5.22
CA ILE A 7 8.14 9.88 -4.69
C ILE A 7 7.21 9.80 -5.89
N TYR A 8 6.55 8.67 -6.08
CA TYR A 8 5.68 8.45 -7.23
C TYR A 8 4.33 7.92 -6.76
N THR A 9 3.26 8.48 -7.31
CA THR A 9 1.89 8.02 -7.03
C THR A 9 1.40 7.13 -8.15
N HIS A 10 0.82 5.98 -7.80
CA HIS A 10 0.22 5.06 -8.76
C HIS A 10 -1.21 5.51 -9.09
N ARG A 11 -1.47 5.72 -10.39
CA ARG A 11 -2.79 6.06 -10.93
C ARG A 11 -3.12 5.10 -12.07
N LYS A 12 -4.39 4.72 -12.18
CA LYS A 12 -4.90 3.97 -13.33
C LYS A 12 -5.55 4.95 -14.31
N VAL A 13 -5.26 4.77 -15.59
CA VAL A 13 -5.82 5.54 -16.70
C VAL A 13 -6.79 4.63 -17.48
N ALA A 14 -7.70 5.21 -18.27
CA ALA A 14 -8.57 4.46 -19.17
C ALA A 14 -7.78 3.63 -20.19
N ASP A 15 -8.35 2.50 -20.62
CA ASP A 15 -7.73 1.56 -21.58
C ASP A 15 -7.38 2.22 -22.93
N THR A 16 -8.16 3.23 -23.34
CA THR A 16 -7.94 4.01 -24.57
C THR A 16 -6.67 4.84 -24.56
N ALA A 17 -6.15 5.18 -23.38
CA ALA A 17 -4.91 5.92 -23.20
C ALA A 17 -3.77 5.03 -22.69
N SER A 18 -3.87 3.71 -22.90
CA SER A 18 -2.80 2.77 -22.60
C SER A 18 -1.54 3.11 -23.39
N LYS A 19 -0.40 3.10 -22.70
CA LYS A 19 0.93 3.24 -23.33
C LYS A 19 1.83 2.09 -22.92
N ALA A 20 2.89 1.90 -23.70
CA ALA A 20 3.89 0.88 -23.44
C ALA A 20 4.56 1.09 -22.09
N CYS A 21 4.69 0.02 -21.31
CA CYS A 21 5.48 0.00 -20.08
C CYS A 21 6.95 0.29 -20.38
N GLU A 22 7.63 1.10 -19.56
CA GLU A 22 9.04 1.45 -19.78
C GLU A 22 10.01 0.24 -19.68
N ILE A 23 9.58 -0.87 -19.06
CA ILE A 23 10.44 -2.03 -18.78
C ILE A 23 10.24 -3.15 -19.82
N CYS A 24 9.00 -3.63 -20.01
CA CYS A 24 8.69 -4.70 -20.97
C CYS A 24 8.00 -4.23 -22.25
N TYR A 25 7.72 -2.92 -22.38
CA TYR A 25 7.02 -2.35 -23.53
C TYR A 25 5.60 -2.90 -23.79
N ARG A 26 5.07 -3.72 -22.87
CA ARG A 26 3.68 -4.19 -22.91
C ARG A 26 2.73 -3.01 -22.68
N PRO A 27 1.61 -2.88 -23.43
CA PRO A 27 0.62 -1.85 -23.16
C PRO A 27 0.09 -1.98 -21.74
N SER A 28 0.06 -0.87 -21.02
CA SER A 28 -0.34 -0.78 -19.63
C SER A 28 -1.18 0.46 -19.38
N THR A 29 -2.12 0.36 -18.44
CA THR A 29 -2.99 1.45 -17.98
C THR A 29 -2.56 2.06 -16.66
N SER A 30 -1.57 1.46 -16.01
CA SER A 30 -1.00 1.92 -14.75
C SER A 30 0.13 2.93 -14.99
N VAL A 31 -0.01 4.09 -14.37
CA VAL A 31 0.89 5.24 -14.50
C VAL A 31 1.46 5.61 -13.14
N MET A 32 2.77 5.84 -13.11
CA MET A 32 3.50 6.42 -12.00
C MET A 32 3.68 7.91 -12.23
N VAL A 33 3.25 8.74 -11.28
CA VAL A 33 3.28 10.21 -11.39
C VAL A 33 4.08 10.80 -10.23
N ALA A 34 5.16 11.53 -10.54
CA ALA A 34 5.92 12.29 -9.55
C ALA A 34 5.11 13.49 -9.03
N PRO A 35 5.38 14.00 -7.82
CA PRO A 35 4.78 15.23 -7.33
C PRO A 35 5.07 16.38 -8.30
N GLU A 36 4.15 17.34 -8.37
CA GLU A 36 4.24 18.50 -9.27
C GLU A 36 4.25 18.13 -10.77
N ASN A 37 3.80 16.92 -11.14
CA ASN A 37 3.77 16.40 -12.52
C ASN A 37 5.11 16.57 -13.25
N ARG A 38 6.22 16.61 -12.51
CA ARG A 38 7.55 16.85 -13.07
C ARG A 38 8.04 15.70 -13.94
N ASP A 39 7.44 14.53 -13.73
CA ASP A 39 7.79 13.29 -14.39
C ASP A 39 6.64 12.27 -14.28
N PHE A 40 6.39 11.52 -15.35
CA PHE A 40 5.37 10.46 -15.37
C PHE A 40 5.77 9.33 -16.33
N PHE A 41 5.34 8.10 -16.04
CA PHE A 41 5.62 6.95 -16.90
C PHE A 41 4.67 5.79 -16.67
N TYR A 42 4.61 4.89 -17.65
CA TYR A 42 3.72 3.74 -17.64
C TYR A 42 4.49 2.50 -17.15
N VAL A 43 3.84 1.73 -16.28
CA VAL A 43 4.40 0.52 -15.68
C VAL A 43 3.31 -0.52 -15.67
N CYS A 44 3.55 -1.73 -16.14
CA CYS A 44 2.58 -2.80 -16.01
C CYS A 44 2.53 -3.36 -14.57
N PRO A 45 1.40 -3.91 -14.12
CA PRO A 45 1.25 -4.42 -12.76
C PRO A 45 2.22 -5.56 -12.41
N SER A 46 2.77 -6.27 -13.41
CA SER A 46 3.80 -7.29 -13.16
C SER A 46 5.10 -6.69 -12.62
N HIS A 47 5.49 -5.49 -13.08
CA HIS A 47 6.69 -4.82 -12.61
C HIS A 47 6.46 -3.94 -11.39
N LEU A 48 5.21 -3.54 -11.13
CA LEU A 48 4.88 -2.85 -9.87
C LEU A 48 5.10 -3.76 -8.65
N LYS A 49 4.94 -5.08 -8.83
CA LYS A 49 5.20 -6.10 -7.80
C LYS A 49 6.68 -6.46 -7.66
N ASP A 50 7.55 -5.97 -8.55
CA ASP A 50 8.97 -6.28 -8.53
C ASP A 50 9.71 -5.39 -7.51
N LYS A 51 10.29 -6.05 -6.51
CA LYS A 51 11.09 -5.42 -5.45
C LYS A 51 12.34 -4.73 -5.99
N GLY A 52 12.86 -5.17 -7.15
CA GLY A 52 14.00 -4.54 -7.80
C GLY A 52 13.68 -3.19 -8.45
N PHE A 53 12.40 -2.93 -8.72
CA PHE A 53 11.95 -1.77 -9.48
C PHE A 53 11.32 -0.68 -8.60
N CYS A 54 10.22 -1.02 -7.92
CA CYS A 54 9.46 -0.11 -7.07
C CYS A 54 9.42 -0.64 -5.64
N ASN A 55 9.95 0.16 -4.71
CA ASN A 55 9.75 -0.06 -3.29
C ASN A 55 8.54 0.76 -2.86
N PRO A 56 7.45 0.14 -2.35
CA PRO A 56 6.34 0.92 -1.84
C PRO A 56 6.86 1.83 -0.72
N ILE A 57 6.63 3.14 -0.85
CA ILE A 57 6.86 4.10 0.24
C ILE A 57 5.67 3.93 1.15
N ILE A 58 5.71 2.84 1.91
CA ILE A 58 4.90 2.71 3.08
C ILE A 58 5.55 3.68 4.06
N ASP A 59 4.85 4.75 4.45
CA ASP A 59 5.20 5.48 5.67
C ASP A 59 5.18 4.43 6.80
N VAL A 60 6.37 3.92 7.14
CA VAL A 60 6.55 2.81 8.07
C VAL A 60 5.91 3.16 9.41
N ALA A 61 5.86 4.45 9.75
CA ALA A 61 5.15 4.99 10.90
C ALA A 61 3.61 4.83 10.83
N ALA A 62 2.98 5.04 9.68
CA ALA A 62 1.52 4.97 9.54
C ALA A 62 1.02 3.51 9.51
N VAL A 63 1.75 2.61 8.85
CA VAL A 63 1.40 1.17 8.84
C VAL A 63 1.81 0.48 10.14
N ALA A 64 2.90 0.88 10.79
CA ALA A 64 3.19 0.41 12.15
C ALA A 64 2.18 0.96 13.16
N ALA A 65 1.67 2.19 13.00
CA ALA A 65 0.61 2.72 13.86
C ALA A 65 -0.73 1.99 13.64
N LYS A 66 -1.11 1.68 12.39
CA LYS A 66 -2.29 0.86 12.10
C LYS A 66 -2.15 -0.56 12.67
N LYS A 67 -1.01 -1.23 12.44
CA LYS A 67 -0.73 -2.56 13.01
C LYS A 67 -0.64 -2.56 14.54
N LYS A 68 -0.07 -1.53 15.16
CA LYS A 68 -0.05 -1.40 16.62
C LYS A 68 -1.45 -1.20 17.18
N LYS A 69 -2.29 -0.38 16.55
CA LYS A 69 -3.70 -0.18 16.93
C LYS A 69 -4.53 -1.46 16.78
N GLU A 70 -4.32 -2.23 15.71
CA GLU A 70 -4.98 -3.52 15.51
C GLU A 70 -4.53 -4.56 16.55
N MET A 71 -3.23 -4.63 16.85
CA MET A 71 -2.68 -5.52 17.87
C MET A 71 -3.09 -5.11 19.29
N GLU A 72 -3.20 -3.81 19.58
CA GLU A 72 -3.68 -3.28 20.85
C GLU A 72 -5.18 -3.57 21.05
N ALA A 73 -5.99 -3.45 20.00
CA ALA A 73 -7.41 -3.82 20.03
C ALA A 73 -7.61 -5.33 20.26
N GLU A 74 -6.78 -6.18 19.64
CA GLU A 74 -6.80 -7.64 19.88
C GLU A 74 -6.44 -7.98 21.33
N VAL A 75 -5.40 -7.31 21.87
CA VAL A 75 -4.97 -7.47 23.27
C VAL A 75 -6.04 -6.98 24.24
N GLU A 76 -6.76 -5.89 23.92
CA GLU A 76 -7.83 -5.37 24.75
C GLU A 76 -9.04 -6.31 24.80
N ARG A 77 -9.46 -6.89 23.65
CA ARG A 77 -10.51 -7.91 23.64
C ARG A 77 -10.12 -9.14 24.47
N LEU A 78 -8.89 -9.63 24.31
CA LEU A 78 -8.39 -10.77 25.07
C LEU A 78 -8.35 -10.50 26.58
N LYS A 79 -8.00 -9.28 27.00
CA LYS A 79 -8.04 -8.87 28.41
C LYS A 79 -9.47 -8.82 28.95
N GLN A 80 -10.41 -8.25 28.19
CA GLN A 80 -11.82 -8.20 28.56
C GLN A 80 -12.42 -9.61 28.71
N GLU A 81 -12.14 -10.50 27.76
CA GLU A 81 -12.56 -11.91 27.86
C GLU A 81 -11.96 -12.63 29.06
N PHE A 82 -10.70 -12.37 29.37
CA PHE A 82 -10.02 -13.00 30.50
C PHE A 82 -10.56 -12.49 31.84
N GLU A 83 -10.82 -11.19 31.97
CA GLU A 83 -11.41 -10.58 33.16
C GLU A 83 -12.85 -11.04 33.39
N GLU A 84 -13.66 -11.17 32.34
CA GLU A 84 -15.01 -11.74 32.46
C GLU A 84 -14.98 -13.22 32.85
N LYS A 85 -14.07 -14.01 32.29
CA LYS A 85 -13.87 -15.41 32.69
C LYS A 85 -13.39 -15.51 34.13
N GLN A 86 -12.53 -14.60 34.59
CA GLN A 86 -12.07 -14.53 35.99
C GLN A 86 -13.18 -14.12 36.95
N LYS A 87 -13.99 -13.11 36.61
CA LYS A 87 -15.14 -12.68 37.42
C LYS A 87 -16.19 -13.79 37.52
N LYS A 88 -16.52 -14.45 36.41
CA LYS A 88 -17.40 -15.63 36.39
C LYS A 88 -16.86 -16.79 37.21
N LYS A 89 -15.54 -17.02 37.24
CA LYS A 89 -14.92 -18.04 38.11
C LYS A 89 -15.02 -17.66 39.60
N LYS A 90 -14.72 -16.40 39.95
CA LYS A 90 -14.79 -15.90 41.33
C LYS A 90 -16.22 -15.82 41.86
N GLU A 91 -17.20 -15.50 41.00
CA GLU A 91 -18.62 -15.53 41.35
C GLU A 91 -19.10 -16.97 41.58
N LYS A 92 -18.71 -17.91 40.71
CA LYS A 92 -18.98 -19.34 40.91
C LYS A 92 -18.31 -19.91 42.17
N GLU A 93 -17.11 -19.45 42.53
CA GLU A 93 -16.46 -19.85 43.78
C GLU A 93 -17.14 -19.23 45.01
N LYS A 94 -17.56 -17.96 44.95
CA LYS A 94 -18.31 -17.31 46.03
C LYS A 94 -19.73 -17.85 46.20
N GLU A 95 -20.40 -18.26 45.12
CA GLU A 95 -21.67 -18.98 45.21
C GLU A 95 -21.46 -20.35 45.87
N LYS A 96 -20.45 -21.12 45.46
CA LYS A 96 -20.13 -22.42 46.09
C LYS A 96 -19.72 -22.31 47.56
N ASP A 97 -19.10 -21.20 47.98
CA ASP A 97 -18.75 -20.97 49.39
C ASP A 97 -19.95 -20.50 50.23
N LYS A 98 -20.92 -19.79 49.62
CA LYS A 98 -22.19 -19.45 50.26
C LYS A 98 -23.19 -20.62 50.30
N GLU A 99 -23.11 -21.54 49.35
CA GLU A 99 -23.90 -22.78 49.32
C GLU A 99 -23.39 -23.84 50.31
N LYS A 100 -22.16 -23.70 50.83
CA LYS A 100 -21.60 -24.60 51.86
C LYS A 100 -22.06 -24.30 53.29
N ASP A 101 -22.85 -23.24 53.51
CA ASP A 101 -23.40 -22.86 54.82
C ASP A 101 -24.94 -22.94 54.89
N LYS A 102 -25.59 -23.52 53.86
CA LYS A 102 -26.99 -23.94 53.93
C LYS A 102 -27.24 -25.26 53.20
N ASP A 103 -27.80 -26.19 53.96
CA ASP A 103 -28.47 -27.42 53.55
C ASP A 103 -27.65 -28.67 53.23
N LYS A 104 -27.54 -29.52 54.28
CA LYS A 104 -28.07 -30.89 54.19
C LYS A 104 -29.51 -30.83 53.67
N ASP A 105 -29.79 -31.31 52.46
CA ASP A 105 -30.66 -32.48 52.20
C ASP A 105 -30.94 -32.66 50.69
N LYS A 106 -31.07 -33.92 50.28
CA LYS A 106 -31.75 -34.48 49.09
C LYS A 106 -31.21 -34.29 47.65
N ASP A 107 -30.45 -35.31 47.23
CA ASP A 107 -30.83 -36.42 46.31
C ASP A 107 -31.54 -36.18 44.94
N GLU A 108 -30.86 -36.72 43.91
CA GLU A 108 -31.29 -37.39 42.66
C GLU A 108 -31.76 -36.69 41.35
N LYS A 109 -30.96 -36.97 40.29
CA LYS A 109 -31.29 -37.32 38.86
C LYS A 109 -31.93 -36.22 37.97
N THR A 110 -31.59 -36.02 36.69
CA THR A 110 -31.01 -36.87 35.62
C THR A 110 -30.59 -35.97 34.43
N ALA A 111 -29.68 -36.47 33.60
CA ALA A 111 -29.36 -36.02 32.22
C ALA A 111 -30.63 -36.02 31.31
N ASP A 112 -30.75 -35.35 30.16
CA ASP A 112 -29.85 -35.30 29.00
C ASP A 112 -30.31 -34.20 28.00
N LYS A 113 -29.56 -34.07 26.91
CA LYS A 113 -29.45 -33.02 25.88
C LYS A 113 -30.72 -32.70 25.07
N LYS A 114 -30.77 -31.48 24.52
CA LYS A 114 -30.80 -31.23 23.06
C LYS A 114 -30.52 -29.77 22.69
N ALA A 115 -29.52 -29.61 21.84
CA ALA A 115 -29.36 -28.47 20.93
C ALA A 115 -30.42 -28.56 19.82
N ASP A 116 -30.88 -27.41 19.30
CA ASP A 116 -30.78 -27.12 17.87
C ASP A 116 -31.15 -25.66 17.50
N GLU A 117 -30.31 -25.12 16.61
CA GLU A 117 -30.42 -24.03 15.64
C GLU A 117 -31.60 -23.03 15.66
N LYS A 118 -31.25 -21.73 15.59
CA LYS A 118 -31.67 -20.88 14.45
C LYS A 118 -30.98 -19.51 14.35
N LYS A 119 -30.66 -19.17 13.09
CA LYS A 119 -30.57 -17.83 12.45
C LYS A 119 -29.22 -17.10 12.39
N LYS A 120 -28.42 -17.52 11.39
CA LYS A 120 -28.17 -16.78 10.13
C LYS A 120 -28.32 -15.24 10.18
N SER A 121 -27.18 -14.56 10.20
CA SER A 121 -26.89 -13.24 9.61
C SER A 121 -25.48 -13.44 9.01
N ASP A 122 -25.26 -13.51 7.70
CA ASP A 122 -25.52 -12.53 6.64
C ASP A 122 -25.18 -11.11 7.09
N GLU A 123 -23.88 -10.87 7.22
CA GLU A 123 -23.35 -9.52 7.15
C GLU A 123 -22.14 -9.56 6.20
N LEU A 124 -22.39 -8.99 5.02
CA LEU A 124 -21.43 -8.76 3.96
C LEU A 124 -20.20 -8.07 4.55
N THR A 125 -19.07 -8.79 4.54
CA THR A 125 -17.77 -8.17 4.66
C THR A 125 -17.60 -7.25 3.45
N PRO A 126 -17.49 -5.91 3.61
CA PRO A 126 -16.95 -5.12 2.53
C PRO A 126 -15.52 -5.61 2.35
N ALA A 127 -15.24 -6.14 1.15
CA ALA A 127 -13.89 -6.44 0.72
C ALA A 127 -13.04 -5.22 1.06
N VAL A 128 -12.17 -5.36 2.06
CA VAL A 128 -11.12 -4.42 2.37
C VAL A 128 -10.36 -4.31 1.06
N ALA A 129 -10.62 -3.24 0.32
CA ALA A 129 -9.81 -2.86 -0.81
C ALA A 129 -8.41 -2.79 -0.22
N GLU A 130 -7.58 -3.78 -0.55
CA GLU A 130 -6.17 -3.75 -0.20
C GLU A 130 -5.69 -2.39 -0.69
N GLU A 131 -5.45 -1.46 0.24
CA GLU A 131 -4.86 -0.17 -0.04
C GLU A 131 -3.42 -0.48 -0.46
N GLU A 132 -3.25 -1.01 -1.69
CA GLU A 132 -1.97 -1.11 -2.36
C GLU A 132 -1.33 0.26 -2.18
N PRO A 133 -0.13 0.33 -1.56
CA PRO A 133 0.50 1.58 -1.21
C PRO A 133 0.49 2.48 -2.44
N ARG A 134 -0.36 3.51 -2.44
CA ARG A 134 -0.56 4.34 -3.64
C ARG A 134 0.70 5.16 -3.95
N VAL A 135 1.70 5.12 -3.07
CA VAL A 135 2.96 5.86 -3.14
C VAL A 135 4.13 4.88 -3.18
N PHE A 136 5.03 5.07 -4.14
CA PHE A 136 6.19 4.23 -4.41
C PHE A 136 7.46 5.08 -4.57
N ALA A 137 8.61 4.50 -4.23
CA ALA A 137 9.95 5.00 -4.48
C ALA A 137 10.55 4.09 -5.55
N LEU A 138 11.15 4.68 -6.57
CA LEU A 138 11.96 3.92 -7.50
C LEU A 138 13.27 3.49 -6.84
N GLN A 139 13.80 2.35 -7.25
CA GLN A 139 15.17 1.97 -6.90
C GLN A 139 16.16 2.98 -7.49
N LYS A 140 17.33 3.12 -6.84
CA LYS A 140 18.31 4.19 -7.12
C LYS A 140 18.70 4.27 -8.61
N THR A 141 18.89 3.13 -9.27
CA THR A 141 19.31 3.07 -10.67
C THR A 141 18.24 3.64 -11.61
N PHE A 142 16.98 3.21 -11.44
CA PHE A 142 15.86 3.72 -12.23
C PHE A 142 15.63 5.20 -11.97
N TYR A 143 15.67 5.66 -10.71
CA TYR A 143 15.52 7.07 -10.41
C TYR A 143 16.63 7.93 -11.05
N GLN A 144 17.88 7.46 -11.06
CA GLN A 144 18.98 8.13 -11.77
C GLN A 144 18.73 8.19 -13.28
N GLN A 145 18.33 7.08 -13.90
CA GLN A 145 17.97 7.04 -15.32
C GLN A 145 16.85 8.03 -15.67
N ARG A 146 15.86 8.20 -14.79
CA ARG A 146 14.78 9.20 -14.97
C ARG A 146 15.32 10.62 -14.95
N ILE A 147 16.19 10.95 -14.00
CA ILE A 147 16.85 12.26 -13.93
C ILE A 147 17.70 12.50 -15.19
N GLU A 148 18.47 11.51 -15.62
CA GLU A 148 19.30 11.59 -16.81
C GLU A 148 18.47 11.76 -18.08
N LYS A 149 17.38 11.01 -18.23
CA LYS A 149 16.46 11.14 -19.37
C LYS A 149 15.92 12.57 -19.48
N LYS A 150 15.56 13.18 -18.34
CA LYS A 150 15.10 14.57 -18.29
C LYS A 150 16.20 15.57 -18.64
N LYS A 151 17.40 15.41 -18.08
CA LYS A 151 18.57 16.24 -18.42
C LYS A 151 18.92 16.13 -19.91
N ASN A 152 18.93 14.92 -20.45
CA ASN A 152 19.20 14.65 -21.86
C ASN A 152 18.14 15.27 -22.77
N ALA A 153 16.87 15.24 -22.37
CA ALA A 153 15.79 15.92 -23.10
C ALA A 153 15.96 17.45 -23.10
N GLU A 154 16.35 18.05 -21.97
CA GLU A 154 16.64 19.50 -21.88
C GLU A 154 17.84 19.89 -22.75
N ILE A 155 18.92 19.11 -22.72
CA ILE A 155 20.12 19.31 -23.55
C ILE A 155 19.78 19.14 -25.03
N ALA A 156 19.02 18.10 -25.40
CA ALA A 156 18.60 17.85 -26.77
C ALA A 156 17.75 19.00 -27.30
N LYS A 157 16.83 19.55 -26.48
CA LYS A 157 16.05 20.74 -26.84
C LYS A 157 16.95 21.95 -27.09
N ARG A 158 17.87 22.25 -26.17
CA ARG A 158 18.84 23.35 -26.33
C ARG A 158 19.73 23.16 -27.57
N ASN A 159 20.17 21.94 -27.84
CA ASN A 159 20.98 21.64 -29.01
C ASN A 159 20.18 21.82 -30.29
N ARG A 160 18.90 21.39 -30.32
CA ARG A 160 18.01 21.61 -31.45
C ARG A 160 17.82 23.10 -31.74
N ASP A 161 17.59 23.91 -30.70
CA ASP A 161 17.44 25.36 -30.84
C ASP A 161 18.74 26.00 -31.36
N ARG A 162 19.90 25.51 -30.93
CA ARG A 162 21.20 25.94 -31.46
C ARG A 162 21.42 25.58 -32.92
N LEU A 163 21.03 24.37 -33.34
CA LEU A 163 21.13 23.94 -34.74
C LEU A 163 20.16 24.68 -35.65
N GLN A 164 19.02 25.18 -35.12
CA GLN A 164 18.11 26.02 -35.88
C GLN A 164 18.66 27.42 -36.14
N ASN A 165 19.70 27.87 -35.42
CA ASN A 165 20.33 29.16 -35.67
C ASN A 165 21.22 29.08 -36.92
N PRO A 166 20.91 29.84 -38.00
CA PRO A 166 21.67 29.80 -39.24
C PRO A 166 23.12 30.30 -39.07
N ASN A 167 23.39 31.13 -38.05
CA ASN A 167 24.73 31.63 -37.71
C ASN A 167 25.60 30.61 -36.94
N MET A 168 25.09 29.43 -36.60
CA MET A 168 25.87 28.41 -35.88
C MET A 168 26.87 27.72 -36.84
N PHE A 169 26.48 27.51 -38.09
CA PHE A 169 27.32 26.78 -39.03
C PHE A 169 28.40 27.72 -39.63
N PRO A 170 29.67 27.30 -39.65
CA PRO A 170 30.72 28.10 -40.27
C PRO A 170 30.44 28.28 -41.77
N THR A 171 30.52 29.51 -42.24
CA THR A 171 30.37 29.83 -43.66
C THR A 171 31.65 29.51 -44.42
N VAL A 172 31.52 28.94 -45.62
CA VAL A 172 32.67 28.67 -46.50
C VAL A 172 33.34 30.00 -46.90
N PRO A 173 34.68 30.12 -46.77
CA PRO A 173 35.41 31.31 -47.22
C PRO A 173 35.18 31.58 -48.72
N LYS A 174 34.83 32.82 -49.07
CA LYS A 174 34.50 33.21 -50.46
C LYS A 174 35.70 33.73 -51.26
N GLY A 175 36.92 33.56 -50.77
CA GLY A 175 38.14 33.92 -51.49
C GLY A 175 38.67 32.73 -52.27
N PHE A 176 38.47 32.72 -53.59
CA PHE A 176 39.28 31.90 -54.48
C PHE A 176 40.67 32.57 -54.63
N PRO A 177 41.76 31.79 -54.73
CA PRO A 177 43.11 32.32 -54.89
C PRO A 177 43.30 33.10 -56.20
#